data_AF-A0A2Z6QMM8-F1
#
_entry.id   AF-A0A2Z6QMM8-F1
#
_cell.length_a   1.000
_cell.length_b   1.000
_cell.length_c   1.000
_cell.angle_alpha   90.00
_cell.angle_beta   90.00
_cell.angle_gamma   90.00
#
_symmetry.space_group_name_H-M   'P 1'
#
loop_
_entity.id
_entity.type
_entity.pdbx_description
1 polymer ?
#
loop_
_entity_poly.entity_id
_entity_poly.type
_entity_poly.pdbx_seq_one_letter_code
_entity_poly.pdbx_strand_id
1 'polypeptide(L)'
;MSNRPGNGPNAQTEKPPDKITCYGCNKEKQAHSFSKTQLAKYMSNYHNPYAPKGRTTKKHHIMCKQCTPQQNNSLTCMICTRTKSLDQFAKAQRKNAEKARCLECMKKREDDDVDDSEPDTASDGSFNETWDDIL
;
A
#
# COMPACT_ATOMS: atom_id res chain seq x y z
N MET A 1 10.48 52.02 8.26
CA MET A 1 10.49 50.93 7.27
C MET A 1 11.35 49.80 7.81
N SER A 2 10.74 48.68 8.22
CA SER A 2 11.44 47.61 8.94
C SER A 2 12.08 46.62 7.96
N ASN A 3 13.41 46.53 7.96
CA ASN A 3 14.18 45.56 7.17
C ASN A 3 13.94 44.13 7.69
N ARG A 4 13.39 43.26 6.83
CA ARG A 4 13.28 41.81 7.03
C ARG A 4 14.58 41.16 6.53
N PRO A 5 15.33 40.40 7.35
CA PRO A 5 16.33 39.50 6.81
C PRO A 5 15.59 38.29 6.20
N GLY A 6 15.58 38.24 4.86
CA GLY A 6 15.16 37.06 4.12
C GLY A 6 16.18 35.94 4.34
N ASN A 7 15.74 34.87 4.99
CA ASN A 7 16.53 33.64 5.11
C ASN A 7 16.53 32.95 3.73
N GLY A 8 17.68 32.93 3.05
CA GLY A 8 17.82 32.31 1.74
C GLY A 8 17.72 30.78 1.78
N PRO A 9 17.55 30.11 0.62
CA PRO A 9 17.31 28.66 0.53
C PRO A 9 18.52 27.76 0.84
N ASN A 10 19.57 28.31 1.47
CA ASN A 10 20.82 27.62 1.77
C ASN A 10 21.05 27.51 3.29
N ALA A 11 19.98 27.18 4.02
CA ALA A 11 20.10 26.84 5.43
C ALA A 11 20.93 25.55 5.53
N GLN A 12 22.16 25.69 6.02
CA GLN A 12 23.05 24.58 6.33
C GLN A 12 22.25 23.51 7.08
N THR A 13 22.10 22.33 6.48
CA THR A 13 21.52 21.19 7.17
C THR A 13 22.44 20.89 8.34
N GLU A 14 22.00 21.27 9.54
CA GLU A 14 22.69 20.98 10.79
C GLU A 14 23.05 19.49 10.81
N LYS A 15 24.19 19.14 11.40
CA LYS A 15 24.58 17.72 11.47
C LYS A 15 23.61 17.01 12.42
N PRO A 16 23.07 15.84 12.04
CA PRO A 16 22.26 15.05 12.96
C PRO A 16 23.09 14.68 14.19
N PRO A 17 22.48 14.61 15.39
CA PRO A 17 23.20 14.25 16.61
C PRO A 17 23.80 12.84 16.49
N ASP A 18 24.97 12.65 17.11
CA ASP A 18 25.76 11.41 16.99
C ASP A 18 25.06 10.18 17.56
N LYS A 19 24.17 10.38 18.53
CA LYS A 19 23.41 9.34 19.22
C LYS A 19 21.92 9.65 19.15
N ILE A 20 21.15 8.73 18.55
CA ILE A 20 19.69 8.82 18.48
C ILE A 20 19.07 7.52 18.96
N THR A 21 18.11 7.61 19.87
CA THR A 21 17.41 6.46 20.45
C THR A 21 16.34 5.95 19.50
N CYS A 22 16.41 4.67 19.14
CA CYS A 22 15.38 4.00 18.34
C CYS A 22 14.19 3.60 19.22
N TYR A 23 12.99 4.02 18.87
CA TYR A 23 11.75 3.65 19.57
C TYR A 23 11.40 2.15 19.46
N GLY A 24 11.83 1.47 18.38
CA GLY A 24 11.49 0.06 18.16
C GLY A 24 12.32 -0.92 18.97
N CYS A 25 13.61 -0.62 19.24
CA CYS A 25 14.50 -1.50 20.00
C CYS A 25 15.06 -0.86 21.27
N ASN A 26 14.70 0.40 21.56
CA ASN A 26 15.18 1.19 22.69
C ASN A 26 16.72 1.29 22.81
N LYS A 27 17.45 1.12 21.70
CA LYS A 27 18.91 1.25 21.64
C LYS A 27 19.32 2.58 21.04
N GLU A 28 20.38 3.17 21.58
CA GLU A 28 21.06 4.31 20.96
C GLU A 28 21.82 3.85 19.72
N LYS A 29 21.61 4.53 18.60
CA LYS A 29 22.24 4.22 17.32
C LYS A 29 22.69 5.51 16.65
N GLN A 30 23.69 5.40 15.78
CA GLN A 30 24.16 6.53 14.98
C GLN A 30 23.15 6.91 13.90
N ALA A 31 23.23 8.15 13.40
CA ALA A 31 22.34 8.68 12.37
C ALA A 31 22.23 7.76 11.12
N HIS A 32 23.32 7.13 10.68
CA HIS A 32 23.33 6.24 9.50
C HIS A 32 22.42 5.00 9.65
N SER A 33 22.07 4.62 10.88
CA SER A 33 21.15 3.52 11.19
C SER A 33 19.68 3.88 10.97
N PHE A 34 19.36 5.14 10.68
CA PHE A 34 18.00 5.65 10.45
C PHE A 34 17.81 6.08 8.98
N SER A 35 16.56 6.15 8.53
CA SER A 35 16.25 6.71 7.20
C SER A 35 16.52 8.22 7.17
N LYS A 36 17.00 8.73 6.04
CA LYS A 36 17.18 10.18 5.80
C LYS A 36 15.88 10.96 6.05
N THR A 37 14.73 10.39 5.67
CA THR A 37 13.41 11.00 5.88
C THR A 37 13.01 11.05 7.36
N GLN A 38 13.36 10.03 8.15
CA GLN A 38 13.13 10.02 9.59
C GLN A 38 14.05 11.01 10.30
N LEU A 39 15.33 11.08 9.89
CA LEU A 39 16.28 12.06 10.41
C LEU A 39 15.82 13.50 10.14
N ALA A 40 15.39 13.82 8.92
CA ALA A 40 14.91 15.17 8.61
C ALA A 40 13.74 15.60 9.51
N LYS A 41 12.77 14.71 9.77
CA LYS A 41 11.64 14.95 10.69
C LYS A 41 12.07 15.04 12.15
N TYR A 42 13.06 14.25 12.55
CA TYR A 42 13.62 14.32 13.89
C TYR A 42 14.32 15.67 14.11
N MET A 43 15.14 16.10 13.14
CA MET A 43 15.88 17.34 13.17
C MET A 43 14.98 18.58 13.13
N SER A 44 13.92 18.58 12.32
CA SER A 44 12.97 19.69 12.25
C SER A 44 12.28 20.00 13.58
N ASN A 45 12.21 19.02 14.48
CA ASN A 45 11.64 19.18 15.83
C ASN A 45 12.71 19.42 16.91
N TYR A 46 13.96 19.04 16.64
CA TYR A 46 15.08 19.25 17.55
C TYR A 46 15.48 20.74 17.62
N HIS A 47 15.48 21.44 16.47
CA HIS A 47 15.78 22.88 16.38
C HIS A 47 14.63 23.66 15.74
N ASN A 48 13.52 23.85 16.45
CA ASN A 48 12.48 24.81 16.03
C ASN A 48 12.55 26.11 16.86
N PRO A 49 13.37 27.10 16.46
CA PRO A 49 13.48 28.39 17.16
C PRO A 49 12.20 29.24 17.09
N TYR A 50 11.27 28.91 16.19
CA TYR A 50 9.97 29.57 16.04
C TYR A 50 8.84 28.83 16.77
N ALA A 51 9.10 27.69 17.41
CA ALA A 51 8.09 27.00 18.21
C ALA A 51 7.79 27.82 19.48
N PRO A 52 6.53 28.18 19.75
CA PRO A 52 6.16 28.77 21.04
C PRO A 52 6.61 27.83 22.15
N LYS A 53 7.26 28.35 23.19
CA LYS A 53 7.68 27.60 24.38
C LYS A 53 6.48 26.74 24.85
N GLY A 54 6.57 25.42 24.67
CA GLY A 54 5.53 24.47 25.09
C GLY A 54 4.82 23.67 23.99
N ARG A 55 4.98 23.99 22.69
CA ARG A 55 4.23 23.26 21.62
C ARG A 55 4.91 22.01 21.05
N THR A 56 6.23 21.85 21.21
CA THR A 56 6.99 20.72 20.65
C THR A 56 7.73 19.92 21.72
N THR A 57 7.09 19.66 22.85
CA THR A 57 7.69 18.87 23.96
C THR A 57 7.76 17.38 23.65
N LYS A 58 7.07 16.90 22.62
CA LYS A 58 7.06 15.49 22.23
C LYS A 58 8.25 15.20 21.32
N LYS A 59 9.26 14.51 21.86
CA LYS A 59 10.35 13.94 21.07
C LYS A 59 9.76 13.06 19.97
N HIS A 60 10.19 13.27 18.72
CA HIS A 60 9.77 12.40 17.63
C HIS A 60 10.28 10.99 17.84
N HIS A 61 9.35 10.02 17.92
CA HIS A 61 9.71 8.61 17.93
C HIS A 61 10.21 8.21 16.55
N ILE A 62 11.52 8.01 16.42
CA ILE A 62 12.12 7.46 15.20
C ILE A 62 12.54 6.01 15.41
N MET A 63 12.49 5.22 14.34
CA MET A 63 12.85 3.81 14.35
C MET A 63 14.03 3.58 13.42
N CYS A 64 14.98 2.74 13.81
CA CYS A 64 16.10 2.39 12.94
C CYS A 64 15.60 1.60 11.71
N LYS A 65 16.44 1.48 10.68
CA LYS A 65 16.13 0.75 9.45
C LYS A 65 15.73 -0.71 9.70
N GLN A 66 16.29 -1.34 10.72
CA GLN A 66 15.97 -2.72 11.11
C GLN A 66 14.61 -2.84 11.81
N CYS A 67 14.22 -1.84 12.61
CA CYS A 67 12.93 -1.83 13.30
C CYS A 67 11.80 -1.26 12.43
N THR A 68 12.13 -0.54 11.36
CA THR A 68 11.14 0.05 10.47
C THR A 68 10.51 -1.07 9.63
N PRO A 69 9.18 -1.28 9.67
CA PRO A 69 8.52 -2.30 8.87
C PRO A 69 8.81 -2.06 7.38
N GLN A 70 9.35 -3.08 6.71
CA GLN A 70 9.54 -3.00 5.27
C GLN A 70 8.18 -3.09 4.58
N GLN A 71 7.97 -2.25 3.57
CA GLN A 71 6.80 -2.37 2.72
C GLN A 71 6.95 -3.64 1.89
N ASN A 72 5.98 -4.56 2.02
CA ASN A 72 5.97 -5.76 1.20
C ASN A 72 5.50 -5.40 -0.22
N ASN A 73 6.41 -5.43 -1.18
CA ASN A 73 6.15 -5.06 -2.57
C ASN A 73 5.80 -6.26 -3.47
N SER A 74 5.63 -7.44 -2.88
CA SER A 74 5.34 -8.68 -3.59
C SER A 74 4.32 -9.53 -2.87
N LEU A 75 3.53 -10.29 -3.63
CA LEU A 75 2.57 -11.26 -3.11
C LEU A 75 2.75 -12.59 -3.82
N THR A 76 2.49 -13.68 -3.11
CA THR A 76 2.49 -15.03 -3.68
C THR A 76 1.09 -15.39 -4.12
N CYS A 77 0.91 -15.74 -5.39
CA CYS A 77 -0.38 -16.17 -5.90
C CYS A 77 -0.72 -17.57 -5.37
N MET A 78 -1.92 -17.75 -4.81
CA MET A 78 -2.36 -19.06 -4.30
C MET A 78 -2.65 -20.10 -5.40
N ILE A 79 -2.89 -19.67 -6.64
CA ILE A 79 -3.25 -20.57 -7.75
C ILE A 79 -1.99 -21.09 -8.46
N CYS A 80 -1.09 -20.18 -8.83
CA CYS A 80 0.12 -20.54 -9.56
C CYS A 80 1.39 -20.59 -8.70
N THR A 81 1.26 -20.36 -7.38
CA THR A 81 2.33 -20.38 -6.37
C THR A 81 3.55 -19.50 -6.69
N ARG A 82 3.40 -18.52 -7.59
CA ARG A 82 4.46 -17.58 -7.98
C ARG A 82 4.40 -16.31 -7.16
N THR A 83 5.55 -15.88 -6.64
CA THR A 83 5.75 -14.54 -6.06
C THR A 83 5.86 -13.52 -7.18
N LYS A 84 4.95 -12.55 -7.19
CA LYS A 84 4.82 -11.52 -8.23
C LYS A 84 4.74 -10.13 -7.58
N SER A 85 5.01 -9.07 -8.35
CA SER A 85 4.90 -7.69 -7.84
C SER A 85 3.45 -7.33 -7.52
N LEU A 86 3.22 -6.36 -6.62
CA LEU A 86 1.88 -5.88 -6.29
C LEU A 86 1.07 -5.42 -7.50
N ASP A 87 1.71 -4.99 -8.58
CA ASP A 87 1.05 -4.53 -9.81
C ASP A 87 0.36 -5.66 -10.57
N GLN A 88 0.79 -6.91 -10.34
CA GLN A 88 0.14 -8.10 -10.89
C GLN A 88 -1.01 -8.61 -10.04
N PHE A 89 -1.42 -7.86 -9.02
CA PHE A 89 -2.56 -8.17 -8.14
C PHE A 89 -3.51 -6.98 -8.03
N ALA A 90 -4.81 -7.26 -7.96
CA ALA A 90 -5.83 -6.25 -7.70
C ALA A 90 -5.61 -5.58 -6.33
N LYS A 91 -5.85 -4.27 -6.24
CA LYS A 91 -5.64 -3.48 -5.00
C LYS A 91 -6.37 -4.06 -3.78
N ALA A 92 -7.59 -4.59 -3.99
CA ALA A 92 -8.40 -5.21 -2.95
C ALA A 92 -7.71 -6.43 -2.30
N GLN A 93 -6.90 -7.18 -3.06
CA GLN A 93 -6.21 -8.37 -2.56
C GLN A 93 -4.95 -8.06 -1.76
N ARG A 94 -4.38 -6.86 -1.91
CA ARG A 94 -3.11 -6.50 -1.26
C ARG A 94 -3.19 -6.48 0.26
N LYS A 95 -4.40 -6.36 0.83
CA LYS A 95 -4.65 -6.45 2.27
C LYS A 95 -4.71 -7.90 2.79
N ASN A 96 -5.04 -8.87 1.93
CA ASN A 96 -5.23 -10.28 2.28
C ASN A 96 -4.26 -11.14 1.46
N ALA A 97 -2.97 -11.03 1.78
CA ALA A 97 -1.88 -11.66 1.04
C ALA A 97 -2.02 -13.19 0.90
N GLU A 98 -2.61 -13.86 1.90
CA GLU A 98 -2.76 -15.32 1.95
C GLU A 98 -3.76 -15.85 0.90
N LYS A 99 -4.73 -15.03 0.47
CA LYS A 99 -5.78 -15.38 -0.51
C LYS A 99 -5.61 -14.67 -1.85
N ALA A 100 -4.43 -14.11 -2.10
CA ALA A 100 -4.18 -13.32 -3.31
C ALA A 100 -4.06 -14.22 -4.56
N ARG A 101 -4.74 -13.81 -5.63
CA ARG A 101 -4.71 -14.42 -6.97
C ARG A 101 -4.19 -13.39 -7.96
N CYS A 102 -3.14 -13.72 -8.72
CA CYS A 102 -2.61 -12.79 -9.71
C CYS A 102 -3.62 -12.56 -10.84
N LEU A 103 -3.57 -11.39 -11.47
CA LEU A 103 -4.50 -10.97 -12.53
C LEU A 103 -4.59 -11.99 -13.67
N GLU A 104 -3.46 -12.60 -14.02
CA GLU A 104 -3.37 -13.67 -15.02
C GLU A 104 -4.23 -14.90 -14.66
N CYS A 105 -4.24 -15.33 -13.40
CA CYS A 105 -5.07 -16.46 -12.96
C CYS A 105 -6.55 -16.07 -12.82
N MET A 106 -6.85 -14.80 -12.53
CA MET A 106 -8.23 -14.31 -12.51
C MET A 106 -8.81 -14.31 -13.92
N LYS A 107 -8.07 -13.74 -14.89
CA LYS A 107 -8.48 -13.72 -16.28
C LYS A 107 -8.69 -15.11 -16.84
N LYS A 108 -7.75 -16.04 -16.59
CA LYS A 108 -7.89 -17.43 -17.05
C LYS A 108 -9.20 -18.07 -16.57
N ARG A 109 -9.56 -17.85 -15.30
CA ARG A 109 -10.82 -18.36 -14.75
C ARG A 109 -12.04 -17.75 -15.43
N GLU A 110 -12.02 -16.45 -15.69
CA GLU A 110 -13.11 -15.76 -16.41
C GLU A 110 -13.27 -16.31 -17.83
N ASP A 111 -12.16 -16.62 -18.52
CA ASP A 111 -12.19 -17.21 -19.86
C ASP A 111 -12.74 -18.66 -19.82
N ASP A 112 -12.39 -19.46 -18.79
CA ASP A 112 -12.87 -20.84 -18.62
C ASP A 112 -14.38 -20.91 -18.24
N ASP A 113 -14.92 -19.91 -17.54
CA ASP A 113 -16.33 -19.89 -17.05
C ASP A 113 -17.35 -19.49 -18.16
N VAL A 114 -16.91 -19.01 -19.34
CA VAL A 114 -17.78 -18.46 -20.40
C VAL A 114 -18.23 -19.49 -21.46
N ASP A 115 -17.59 -20.66 -21.52
CA ASP A 115 -17.81 -21.67 -22.57
C ASP A 115 -19.01 -22.62 -22.32
N ASP A 116 -19.70 -22.52 -21.16
CA ASP A 116 -20.79 -23.45 -20.79
C ASP A 116 -22.20 -22.93 -21.12
N SER A 117 -22.31 -21.96 -22.03
CA SER A 117 -23.62 -21.45 -22.50
C SER A 117 -24.04 -22.20 -23.76
N GLU A 118 -24.69 -23.36 -23.60
CA GLU A 118 -25.33 -24.11 -24.68
C GLU A 118 -26.30 -23.21 -25.47
N PRO A 119 -26.24 -23.15 -26.82
CA PRO A 119 -27.24 -22.47 -27.61
C PRO A 119 -28.55 -23.27 -27.59
N ASP A 120 -29.61 -22.69 -27.03
CA ASP A 120 -30.99 -23.22 -27.13
C ASP A 120 -31.34 -23.46 -28.61
N THR A 121 -31.21 -24.71 -29.05
CA THR A 121 -31.70 -25.16 -30.35
C THR A 121 -33.21 -25.33 -30.20
N ALA A 122 -33.96 -24.31 -30.60
CA ALA A 122 -35.42 -24.41 -30.73
C ALA A 122 -35.75 -25.50 -31.77
N SER A 123 -36.00 -26.71 -31.29
CA SER A 123 -36.54 -27.80 -32.08
C SER A 123 -38.04 -27.56 -32.30
N ASP A 124 -38.39 -27.18 -33.52
CA ASP A 124 -39.73 -27.30 -34.10
C ASP A 124 -40.26 -28.74 -33.89
N GLY A 125 -41.42 -28.85 -33.24
CA GLY A 125 -42.13 -30.10 -33.00
C GLY A 125 -43.62 -29.85 -32.81
N SER A 126 -44.38 -30.00 -33.90
CA SER A 126 -45.84 -30.03 -33.97
C SER A 126 -46.47 -31.01 -32.95
N PHE A 127 -47.44 -30.54 -32.15
CA PHE A 127 -48.46 -31.39 -31.53
C PHE A 127 -49.84 -30.76 -31.72
N ASN A 128 -50.70 -31.54 -32.36
CA ASN A 128 -52.06 -31.24 -32.78
C ASN A 128 -53.03 -31.72 -31.68
N GLU A 129 -53.79 -30.83 -31.05
CA GLU A 129 -54.97 -31.23 -30.26
C GLU A 129 -56.19 -30.31 -30.53
N THR A 130 -57.09 -30.89 -31.30
CA THR A 130 -58.46 -30.53 -31.61
C THR A 130 -59.29 -30.36 -30.32
N TRP A 131 -59.80 -29.16 -30.06
CA TRP A 131 -60.89 -28.94 -29.09
C TRP A 131 -62.08 -28.34 -29.82
N ASP A 132 -63.03 -29.22 -30.11
CA ASP A 132 -64.42 -28.97 -30.43
C ASP A 132 -65.01 -27.80 -29.60
N ASP A 133 -65.22 -26.65 -30.25
CA ASP A 133 -66.12 -25.59 -29.79
C ASP A 133 -67.59 -26.03 -30.01
N ILE A 134 -68.03 -27.01 -29.20
CA ILE A 134 -69.43 -27.19 -28.83
C ILE A 134 -69.69 -26.31 -27.60
N LEU A 135 -70.36 -25.17 -27.81
CA LEU A 135 -71.42 -24.65 -26.94
C LEU A 135 -72.16 -23.46 -27.58
#